data_AF-A0AAE4Z9S7-F1
#
_entry.id   AF-A0AAE4Z9S7-F1
#
_cell.length_a   1.000
_cell.length_b   1.000
_cell.length_c   1.000
_cell.angle_alpha   90.00
_cell.angle_beta   90.00
_cell.angle_gamma   90.00
#
_symmetry.space_group_name_H-M   'P 1'
#
loop_
_entity.id
_entity.type
_entity.pdbx_description
1 polymer ?
#
loop_
_entity_poly.entity_id
_entity_poly.type
_entity_poly.pdbx_seq_one_letter_code
_entity_poly.pdbx_strand_id
1 'polypeptide(L)'
;EEIYLDTAQIATWARLEGGWGYLKYTDFAFKDYETTVELFDEALDSLLDTPGLIIDVRGNGGGYVDAYLAAAGRFLDEEKILSYYQVRQPGQYGVYEMYDQKTGDAVYKMPERAEPRKPIYRGPVVILVDRDCFSACEGFAGGLQAVDRAVVAGPSATGGGSGYVSGLRLPSKAIISFSWTVAWLPDGRQVEGNGVAPDIQVRLRARDFASGRDRVLERGIKALEDGEAQSLLVATGEEG
;
A
#
# COMPACT_ATOMS: atom_id res chain seq x y z
N GLU A 1 10.76 0.67 27.86
CA GLU A 1 9.67 0.09 27.06
C GLU A 1 10.22 -1.14 26.36
N GLU A 2 9.63 -2.31 26.60
CA GLU A 2 10.02 -3.54 25.92
C GLU A 2 9.40 -3.51 24.52
N ILE A 3 10.24 -3.21 23.53
CA ILE A 3 9.91 -3.50 22.13
C ILE A 3 10.05 -5.01 22.00
N TYR A 4 8.93 -5.71 21.90
CA TYR A 4 8.91 -7.14 21.56
C TYR A 4 9.44 -7.28 20.12
N LEU A 5 10.73 -7.58 19.99
CA LEU A 5 11.37 -7.94 18.72
C LEU A 5 11.44 -9.46 18.64
N ASP A 6 10.30 -10.11 18.38
CA ASP A 6 10.32 -11.46 17.84
C ASP A 6 10.62 -11.37 16.34
N THR A 7 11.78 -11.86 15.94
CA THR A 7 12.34 -11.77 14.57
C THR A 7 11.60 -12.65 13.53
N ALA A 8 10.33 -13.00 13.79
CA ALA A 8 9.49 -13.85 12.94
C ALA A 8 8.13 -13.24 12.56
N GLN A 9 7.83 -12.00 12.97
CA GLN A 9 6.55 -11.37 12.68
C GLN A 9 6.66 -10.30 11.59
N ILE A 10 5.89 -10.47 10.52
CA ILE A 10 5.73 -9.47 9.45
C ILE A 10 4.99 -8.21 9.91
N ALA A 11 4.32 -8.28 11.08
CA ALA A 11 3.61 -7.21 11.73
C ALA A 11 4.24 -6.92 13.11
N THR A 12 4.57 -5.66 13.38
CA THR A 12 4.95 -5.20 14.73
C THR A 12 4.29 -3.86 15.01
N TRP A 13 3.76 -3.66 16.21
CA TRP A 13 3.03 -2.44 16.53
C TRP A 13 3.36 -1.88 17.92
N ALA A 14 3.19 -0.57 18.07
CA ALA A 14 3.43 0.14 19.32
C ALA A 14 2.59 1.42 19.39
N ARG A 15 2.45 1.96 20.60
CA ARG A 15 2.05 3.36 20.80
C ARG A 15 3.30 4.19 20.95
N LEU A 16 3.40 5.25 20.16
CA LEU A 16 4.49 6.20 20.21
C LEU A 16 4.25 7.26 21.29
N GLU A 17 5.30 8.01 21.61
CA GLU A 17 5.18 9.25 22.37
C GLU A 17 4.15 10.18 21.69
N GLY A 18 3.29 10.82 22.49
CA GLY A 18 2.14 11.58 21.99
C GLY A 18 0.87 10.74 21.75
N GLY A 19 0.92 9.41 21.91
CA GLY A 19 -0.23 8.51 21.84
C GLY A 19 -0.56 8.01 20.44
N TRP A 20 0.23 8.37 19.42
CA TRP A 20 0.07 7.90 18.04
C TRP A 20 0.28 6.40 17.92
N GLY A 21 -0.50 5.75 17.05
CA GLY A 21 -0.28 4.36 16.69
C GLY A 21 0.87 4.23 15.69
N TYR A 22 1.65 3.17 15.84
CA TYR A 22 2.64 2.75 14.85
C TYR A 22 2.46 1.27 14.55
N LEU A 23 2.28 0.95 13.27
CA LEU A 23 2.12 -0.41 12.75
C LEU A 23 3.13 -0.59 11.63
N LYS A 24 4.10 -1.48 11.80
CA LYS A 24 5.01 -1.88 10.73
C LYS A 24 4.52 -3.19 10.13
N TYR A 25 4.38 -3.23 8.81
CA TYR A 25 3.84 -4.37 8.08
C TYR A 25 4.64 -4.66 6.80
N THR A 26 5.41 -5.74 6.81
CA THR A 26 6.55 -5.95 5.88
C THR A 26 6.30 -6.98 4.79
N ASP A 27 5.15 -7.65 4.76
CA ASP A 27 4.87 -8.67 3.73
C ASP A 27 3.36 -8.89 3.58
N PHE A 28 2.85 -8.94 2.34
CA PHE A 28 1.47 -9.33 2.05
C PHE A 28 1.34 -10.79 1.60
N ALA A 29 2.39 -11.61 1.73
CA ALA A 29 2.38 -13.04 1.41
C ALA A 29 3.10 -13.90 2.46
N PHE A 30 2.72 -13.75 3.74
CA PHE A 30 3.35 -14.48 4.83
C PHE A 30 2.60 -15.77 5.18
N LYS A 31 3.28 -16.91 5.01
CA LYS A 31 2.77 -18.29 5.24
C LYS A 31 1.57 -18.65 4.36
N ASP A 32 0.42 -18.02 4.61
CA ASP A 32 -0.85 -18.17 3.92
C ASP A 32 -1.66 -16.87 4.01
N TYR A 33 -2.75 -16.80 3.23
CA TYR A 33 -3.58 -15.62 3.13
C TYR A 33 -4.23 -15.25 4.47
N GLU A 34 -4.80 -16.23 5.16
CA GLU A 34 -5.50 -16.04 6.43
C GLU A 34 -4.57 -15.46 7.49
N THR A 35 -3.40 -16.06 7.69
CA THR A 35 -2.40 -15.59 8.66
C THR A 35 -1.92 -14.18 8.32
N THR A 36 -1.75 -13.88 7.03
CA THR A 36 -1.36 -12.54 6.56
C THR A 36 -2.40 -11.51 7.01
N VAL A 37 -3.68 -11.74 6.75
CA VAL A 37 -4.75 -10.79 7.12
C VAL A 37 -4.93 -10.70 8.63
N GLU A 38 -4.89 -11.83 9.35
CA GLU A 38 -5.05 -11.86 10.80
C GLU A 38 -3.99 -11.05 11.54
N LEU A 39 -2.72 -11.12 11.10
CA LEU A 39 -1.63 -10.35 11.72
C LEU A 39 -1.78 -8.84 11.51
N PHE A 40 -2.30 -8.41 10.36
CA PHE A 40 -2.63 -7.00 10.13
C PHE A 40 -3.78 -6.55 11.03
N ASP A 41 -4.85 -7.35 11.09
CA ASP A 41 -6.03 -7.03 11.89
C ASP A 41 -5.70 -6.97 13.38
N GLU A 42 -4.92 -7.91 13.93
CA GLU A 42 -4.49 -7.92 15.33
C GLU A 42 -3.70 -6.64 15.69
N ALA A 43 -2.76 -6.27 14.83
CA ALA A 43 -1.96 -5.08 14.99
C ALA A 43 -2.81 -3.81 14.95
N LEU A 44 -3.76 -3.71 14.00
CA LEU A 44 -4.63 -2.56 13.87
C LEU A 44 -5.65 -2.49 15.00
N ASP A 45 -6.24 -3.61 15.41
CA ASP A 45 -7.22 -3.69 16.51
C ASP A 45 -6.63 -3.14 17.82
N SER A 46 -5.34 -3.38 18.06
CA SER A 46 -4.59 -2.86 19.22
C SER A 46 -4.39 -1.33 19.21
N LEU A 47 -4.62 -0.68 18.06
CA LEU A 47 -4.37 0.73 17.80
C LEU A 47 -5.62 1.52 17.39
N LEU A 48 -6.81 0.91 17.38
CA LEU A 48 -8.04 1.52 16.87
C LEU A 48 -8.44 2.84 17.55
N ASP A 49 -8.09 2.99 18.82
CA ASP A 49 -8.38 4.16 19.66
C ASP A 49 -7.29 5.24 19.59
N THR A 50 -6.21 5.02 18.84
CA THR A 50 -5.15 6.02 18.69
C THR A 50 -5.66 7.21 17.87
N PRO A 51 -5.27 8.46 18.21
CA PRO A 51 -5.75 9.66 17.53
C PRO A 51 -5.19 9.82 16.10
N GLY A 52 -4.20 9.02 15.72
CA GLY A 52 -3.59 8.97 14.40
C GLY A 52 -2.65 7.78 14.29
N LEU A 53 -2.44 7.28 13.07
CA LEU A 53 -1.73 6.04 12.80
C LEU A 53 -0.63 6.25 11.77
N ILE A 54 0.55 5.69 12.06
CA ILE A 54 1.63 5.51 11.11
C ILE A 54 1.66 4.04 10.70
N ILE A 55 1.59 3.78 9.40
CA ILE A 55 1.72 2.45 8.81
C ILE A 55 3.04 2.38 8.05
N ASP A 56 4.01 1.64 8.57
CA ASP A 56 5.30 1.46 7.94
C ASP A 56 5.34 0.21 7.07
N VAL A 57 5.28 0.41 5.75
CA VAL A 57 5.41 -0.67 4.74
C VAL A 57 6.76 -0.61 4.01
N ARG A 58 7.76 0.09 4.55
CA ARG A 58 9.12 0.07 4.01
C ARG A 58 9.68 -1.36 4.03
N GLY A 59 10.30 -1.75 2.91
CA GLY A 59 10.80 -3.12 2.72
C GLY A 59 9.73 -4.15 2.31
N ASN A 60 8.48 -3.76 2.07
CA ASN A 60 7.39 -4.68 1.74
C ASN A 60 7.29 -4.97 0.23
N GLY A 61 7.77 -6.15 -0.19
CA GLY A 61 7.79 -6.56 -1.60
C GLY A 61 6.42 -6.87 -2.22
N GLY A 62 5.32 -6.72 -1.49
CA GLY A 62 3.97 -7.05 -1.93
C GLY A 62 3.52 -8.44 -1.48
N GLY A 63 2.67 -9.09 -2.28
CA GLY A 63 2.08 -10.37 -1.92
C GLY A 63 0.67 -10.54 -2.48
N TYR A 64 -0.23 -11.12 -1.68
CA TYR A 64 -1.61 -11.37 -2.08
C TYR A 64 -2.38 -10.06 -2.29
N VAL A 65 -3.00 -9.91 -3.45
CA VAL A 65 -3.88 -8.78 -3.76
C VAL A 65 -5.02 -8.69 -2.77
N ASP A 66 -5.69 -9.81 -2.53
CA ASP A 66 -6.81 -9.88 -1.58
C ASP A 66 -6.38 -9.48 -0.16
N ALA A 67 -5.13 -9.74 0.25
CA ALA A 67 -4.67 -9.40 1.59
C ALA A 67 -4.50 -7.87 1.74
N TYR A 68 -3.98 -7.19 0.72
CA TYR A 68 -3.90 -5.73 0.78
C TYR A 68 -5.28 -5.09 0.67
N LEU A 69 -6.20 -5.65 -0.14
CA LEU A 69 -7.58 -5.17 -0.23
C LEU A 69 -8.30 -5.34 1.11
N ALA A 70 -8.10 -6.47 1.79
CA ALA A 70 -8.63 -6.72 3.12
C ALA A 70 -8.04 -5.77 4.17
N ALA A 71 -6.74 -5.48 4.11
CA ALA A 71 -6.10 -4.49 4.98
C ALA A 71 -6.63 -3.08 4.71
N ALA A 72 -6.75 -2.67 3.44
CA ALA A 72 -7.26 -1.36 3.06
C ALA A 72 -8.74 -1.16 3.45
N GLY A 73 -9.55 -2.22 3.37
CA GLY A 73 -10.95 -2.22 3.81
C GLY A 73 -11.16 -1.80 5.26
N ARG A 74 -10.12 -1.92 6.11
CA ARG A 74 -10.12 -1.45 7.51
C ARG A 74 -10.10 0.07 7.66
N PHE A 75 -9.94 0.80 6.57
CA PHE A 75 -9.86 2.26 6.55
C PHE A 75 -11.01 2.92 5.76
N LEU A 76 -11.88 2.14 5.11
CA LEU A 76 -12.88 2.63 4.17
C LEU A 76 -14.29 2.53 4.74
N ASP A 77 -15.10 3.57 4.54
CA ASP A 77 -16.52 3.61 4.95
C ASP A 77 -17.47 2.97 3.92
N GLU A 78 -17.03 2.88 2.67
CA GLU A 78 -17.75 2.29 1.53
C GLU A 78 -16.76 1.60 0.57
N GLU A 79 -17.28 0.78 -0.35
CA GLU A 79 -16.43 0.15 -1.37
C GLU A 79 -15.67 1.22 -2.16
N LYS A 80 -14.36 1.04 -2.33
CA LYS A 80 -13.53 1.87 -3.22
C LYS A 80 -12.72 0.99 -4.16
N ILE A 81 -12.54 1.47 -5.39
CA ILE A 81 -11.53 0.93 -6.29
C ILE A 81 -10.20 1.54 -5.87
N LEU A 82 -9.20 0.69 -5.59
CA LEU A 82 -7.88 1.12 -5.13
C LEU A 82 -6.80 0.99 -6.21
N SER A 83 -7.03 0.16 -7.22
CA SER A 83 -6.15 0.06 -8.38
C SER A 83 -6.90 -0.51 -9.60
N TYR A 84 -6.30 -0.37 -10.76
CA TYR A 84 -6.71 -1.05 -11.99
C TYR A 84 -5.53 -1.77 -12.63
N TYR A 85 -5.76 -2.99 -13.10
CA TYR A 85 -4.77 -3.73 -13.88
C TYR A 85 -5.15 -3.80 -15.35
N GLN A 86 -4.23 -3.35 -16.20
CA GLN A 86 -4.36 -3.42 -17.64
C GLN A 86 -3.46 -4.50 -18.23
N VAL A 87 -4.05 -5.38 -19.06
CA VAL A 87 -3.30 -6.42 -19.77
C VAL A 87 -2.39 -5.81 -20.84
N ARG A 88 -1.12 -6.22 -20.88
CA ARG A 88 -0.12 -5.65 -21.83
C ARG A 88 -0.39 -6.00 -23.29
N GLN A 89 -0.96 -7.19 -23.57
CA GLN A 89 -1.32 -7.63 -24.92
C GLN A 89 -2.74 -8.20 -24.93
N PRO A 90 -3.75 -7.37 -25.20
CA PRO A 90 -5.11 -7.85 -25.33
C PRO A 90 -5.26 -8.78 -26.55
N GLY A 91 -5.80 -9.98 -26.35
CA GLY A 91 -6.22 -10.88 -27.43
C GLY A 91 -5.31 -12.06 -27.78
N GLN A 92 -4.08 -12.16 -27.25
CA GLN A 92 -3.18 -13.28 -27.59
C GLN A 92 -3.03 -14.33 -26.47
N TYR A 93 -3.28 -13.96 -25.21
CA TYR A 93 -3.30 -14.82 -24.03
C TYR A 93 -4.39 -14.40 -23.02
N GLY A 94 -5.45 -13.75 -23.50
CA GLY A 94 -6.39 -12.96 -22.69
C GLY A 94 -7.10 -13.78 -21.60
N VAL A 95 -6.85 -13.41 -20.35
CA VAL A 95 -7.91 -13.47 -19.34
C VAL A 95 -8.84 -12.31 -19.66
N TYR A 96 -10.00 -12.65 -20.22
CA TYR A 96 -11.10 -11.73 -20.49
C TYR A 96 -11.91 -11.59 -19.22
N GLU A 97 -12.29 -10.37 -18.80
CA GLU A 97 -13.27 -10.30 -17.70
C GLU A 97 -14.47 -9.39 -17.90
N MET A 98 -14.43 -8.25 -18.59
CA MET A 98 -15.67 -7.47 -18.74
C MET A 98 -15.84 -6.81 -20.10
N TYR A 99 -16.97 -7.16 -20.73
CA TYR A 99 -17.64 -6.29 -21.68
C TYR A 99 -18.43 -5.27 -20.86
N ASP A 100 -18.22 -3.99 -21.13
CA ASP A 100 -19.13 -2.97 -20.63
C ASP A 100 -20.53 -3.27 -21.19
N GLN A 101 -21.49 -3.60 -20.31
CA GLN A 101 -22.81 -4.06 -20.73
C GLN A 101 -23.66 -2.98 -21.40
N LYS A 102 -23.28 -1.69 -21.29
CA LYS A 102 -23.99 -0.57 -21.90
C LYS A 102 -23.45 -0.24 -23.30
N THR A 103 -22.16 -0.41 -23.51
CA THR A 103 -21.45 0.00 -24.74
C THR A 103 -21.03 -1.20 -25.61
N GLY A 104 -20.87 -2.37 -25.01
CA GLY A 104 -20.34 -3.57 -25.68
C GLY A 104 -18.81 -3.56 -25.82
N ASP A 105 -18.13 -2.55 -25.29
CA ASP A 105 -16.69 -2.42 -25.40
C ASP A 105 -15.96 -3.38 -24.44
N ALA A 106 -14.87 -3.97 -24.91
CA ALA A 106 -13.97 -4.72 -24.04
C ALA A 106 -13.23 -3.74 -23.12
N VAL A 107 -13.50 -3.79 -21.82
CA VAL A 107 -12.78 -3.00 -20.84
C VAL A 107 -11.46 -3.70 -20.52
N TYR A 108 -10.34 -3.07 -20.90
CA TYR A 108 -9.00 -3.62 -20.70
C TYR A 108 -8.45 -3.41 -19.28
N LYS A 109 -9.28 -2.99 -18.32
CA LYS A 109 -8.89 -2.66 -16.95
C LYS A 109 -9.70 -3.49 -15.95
N MET A 110 -9.01 -4.32 -15.17
CA MET A 110 -9.59 -5.11 -14.07
C MET A 110 -9.52 -4.26 -12.79
N PRO A 111 -10.65 -3.82 -12.21
CA PRO A 111 -10.64 -3.03 -10.99
C PRO A 111 -10.37 -3.92 -9.77
N GLU A 112 -9.50 -3.47 -8.87
CA GLU A 112 -9.32 -4.07 -7.56
C GLU A 112 -10.11 -3.27 -6.52
N ARG A 113 -11.14 -3.92 -5.95
CA ARG A 113 -12.13 -3.29 -5.07
C ARG A 113 -11.86 -3.69 -3.62
N ALA A 114 -11.71 -2.70 -2.76
CA ALA A 114 -11.63 -2.92 -1.32
C ALA A 114 -13.01 -2.64 -0.70
N GLU A 115 -13.55 -3.65 -0.05
CA GLU A 115 -14.81 -3.58 0.69
C GLU A 115 -14.56 -3.18 2.15
N PRO A 116 -15.42 -2.37 2.79
CA PRO A 116 -15.30 -2.03 4.19
C PRO A 116 -15.25 -3.25 5.11
N ARG A 117 -14.24 -3.31 5.98
CA ARG A 117 -14.08 -4.36 7.00
C ARG A 117 -14.07 -3.71 8.38
N LYS A 118 -15.02 -4.12 9.23
CA LYS A 118 -15.19 -3.56 10.58
C LYS A 118 -14.32 -4.29 11.62
N PRO A 119 -13.89 -3.60 12.68
CA PRO A 119 -14.03 -2.15 12.92
C PRO A 119 -13.15 -1.29 12.00
N ILE A 120 -13.66 -0.11 11.62
CA ILE A 120 -12.95 0.82 10.72
C ILE A 120 -12.12 1.80 11.55
N TYR A 121 -10.85 1.96 11.20
CA TYR A 121 -10.00 3.02 11.74
C TYR A 121 -10.38 4.36 11.10
N ARG A 122 -10.67 5.37 11.92
CA ARG A 122 -11.16 6.69 11.47
C ARG A 122 -10.16 7.83 11.61
N GLY A 123 -9.06 7.60 12.31
CA GLY A 123 -8.02 8.61 12.48
C GLY A 123 -7.27 8.91 11.17
N PRO A 124 -6.49 10.00 11.16
CA PRO A 124 -5.51 10.27 10.10
C PRO A 124 -4.51 9.12 9.99
N VAL A 125 -4.10 8.83 8.76
CA VAL A 125 -3.16 7.75 8.45
C VAL A 125 -2.01 8.31 7.61
N VAL A 126 -0.79 8.03 8.05
CA VAL A 126 0.43 8.26 7.28
C VAL A 126 1.05 6.91 6.94
N ILE A 127 1.24 6.61 5.65
CA ILE A 127 1.89 5.38 5.17
C ILE A 127 3.34 5.70 4.83
N LEU A 128 4.29 5.02 5.49
CA LEU A 128 5.71 5.16 5.20
C LEU A 128 6.11 4.16 4.12
N VAL A 129 6.72 4.67 3.06
CA VAL A 129 7.18 3.86 1.92
C VAL A 129 8.65 4.05 1.63
N ASP A 130 9.23 3.09 0.93
CA ASP A 130 10.53 3.19 0.29
C ASP A 130 10.53 2.46 -1.05
N ARG A 131 11.69 2.43 -1.70
CA ARG A 131 11.86 1.80 -3.01
C ARG A 131 11.65 0.28 -3.00
N ASP A 132 11.61 -0.35 -1.83
CA ASP A 132 11.42 -1.79 -1.67
C ASP A 132 9.93 -2.14 -1.50
N CYS A 133 9.05 -1.14 -1.51
CA CYS A 133 7.60 -1.31 -1.66
C CYS A 133 7.25 -1.67 -3.11
N PHE A 134 6.71 -2.87 -3.33
CA PHE A 134 6.33 -3.38 -4.66
C PHE A 134 4.92 -4.01 -4.66
N SER A 135 4.28 -4.08 -5.82
CA SER A 135 3.06 -4.88 -6.05
C SER A 135 1.93 -4.54 -5.07
N ALA A 136 1.42 -5.50 -4.29
CA ALA A 136 0.37 -5.28 -3.30
C ALA A 136 0.68 -4.13 -2.33
N CYS A 137 1.96 -3.88 -1.99
CA CYS A 137 2.36 -2.72 -1.19
C CYS A 137 2.06 -1.39 -1.90
N GLU A 138 2.32 -1.33 -3.22
CA GLU A 138 2.05 -0.15 -4.03
C GLU A 138 0.54 0.06 -4.22
N GLY A 139 -0.23 -1.03 -4.38
CA GLY A 139 -1.69 -0.99 -4.38
C GLY A 139 -2.27 -0.47 -3.06
N PHE A 140 -1.73 -0.92 -1.92
CA PHE A 140 -2.13 -0.44 -0.60
C PHE A 140 -1.81 1.04 -0.39
N ALA A 141 -0.54 1.43 -0.57
CA ALA A 141 -0.10 2.79 -0.32
C ALA A 141 -0.68 3.78 -1.34
N GLY A 142 -0.55 3.48 -2.64
CA GLY A 142 -1.02 4.35 -3.72
C GLY A 142 -2.54 4.37 -3.84
N GLY A 143 -3.21 3.25 -3.57
CA GLY A 143 -4.67 3.19 -3.61
C GLY A 143 -5.31 4.02 -2.52
N LEU A 144 -4.87 3.88 -1.26
CA LEU A 144 -5.35 4.70 -0.14
C LEU A 144 -4.97 6.18 -0.31
N GLN A 145 -3.83 6.47 -0.94
CA GLN A 145 -3.45 7.83 -1.32
C GLN A 145 -4.41 8.42 -2.35
N ALA A 146 -4.67 7.70 -3.44
CA ALA A 146 -5.48 8.19 -4.56
C ALA A 146 -6.97 8.38 -4.24
N VAL A 147 -7.46 7.78 -3.15
CA VAL A 147 -8.83 7.98 -2.64
C VAL A 147 -8.87 8.91 -1.43
N ASP A 148 -7.80 9.68 -1.21
CA ASP A 148 -7.66 10.66 -0.13
C ASP A 148 -7.89 10.06 1.27
N ARG A 149 -7.55 8.79 1.46
CA ARG A 149 -7.68 8.14 2.77
C ARG A 149 -6.41 8.22 3.60
N ALA A 150 -5.24 8.22 2.96
CA ALA A 150 -3.96 8.24 3.65
C ALA A 150 -2.94 9.11 2.93
N VAL A 151 -2.00 9.65 3.69
CA VAL A 151 -0.86 10.42 3.15
C VAL A 151 0.35 9.50 3.07
N VAL A 152 1.05 9.52 1.95
CA VAL A 152 2.26 8.71 1.74
C VAL A 152 3.50 9.56 2.01
N ALA A 153 4.39 9.06 2.86
CA ALA A 153 5.66 9.70 3.20
C ALA A 153 6.83 8.76 2.90
N GLY A 154 7.89 9.28 2.30
CA GLY A 154 9.03 8.44 1.92
C GLY A 154 10.15 9.22 1.26
N PRO A 155 11.32 8.62 1.09
CA PRO A 155 12.48 9.30 0.50
C PRO A 155 12.40 9.43 -1.04
N SER A 156 11.66 8.53 -1.67
CA SER A 156 11.48 8.41 -3.11
C SER A 156 10.13 7.80 -3.41
N ALA A 157 9.78 7.72 -4.69
CA ALA A 157 8.72 6.81 -5.11
C ALA A 157 9.07 5.35 -4.75
N THR A 158 8.04 4.52 -4.69
CA THR A 158 8.13 3.07 -4.53
C THR A 158 8.78 2.40 -5.74
N GLY A 159 8.87 1.07 -5.73
CA GLY A 159 9.65 0.31 -6.70
C GLY A 159 9.15 0.35 -8.14
N GLY A 160 7.86 0.64 -8.37
CA GLY A 160 7.24 0.70 -9.70
C GLY A 160 7.11 -0.66 -10.37
N GLY A 161 6.94 -1.73 -9.58
CA GLY A 161 6.81 -3.10 -10.06
C GLY A 161 5.54 -3.70 -9.50
N SER A 162 4.46 -3.51 -10.24
CA SER A 162 3.10 -3.57 -9.72
C SER A 162 2.18 -4.49 -10.51
N GLY A 163 2.68 -5.19 -11.53
CA GLY A 163 1.89 -6.13 -12.34
C GLY A 163 1.77 -7.53 -11.73
N TYR A 164 0.69 -8.24 -12.09
CA TYR A 164 0.60 -9.69 -11.94
C TYR A 164 1.73 -10.37 -12.70
N VAL A 165 2.40 -11.29 -12.01
CA VAL A 165 3.54 -12.03 -12.53
C VAL A 165 3.07 -13.36 -13.12
N SER A 166 3.58 -13.70 -14.30
CA SER A 166 3.43 -15.03 -14.91
C SER A 166 4.80 -15.65 -15.17
N GLY A 167 4.82 -16.96 -15.37
CA GLY A 167 6.03 -17.74 -15.57
C GLY A 167 5.95 -18.65 -16.79
N LEU A 168 7.05 -18.71 -17.56
CA LEU A 168 7.24 -19.69 -18.62
C LEU A 168 8.37 -20.65 -18.24
N ARG A 169 8.07 -21.95 -18.16
CA ARG A 169 9.09 -22.99 -18.01
C ARG A 169 9.63 -23.38 -19.38
N LEU A 170 10.93 -23.19 -19.59
CA LEU A 170 11.62 -23.53 -20.83
C LEU A 170 11.93 -25.04 -20.90
N PRO A 171 12.21 -25.59 -22.10
CA PRO A 171 12.68 -26.97 -22.26
C PRO A 171 13.96 -27.29 -21.45
N SER A 172 14.79 -26.28 -21.20
CA SER A 172 15.97 -26.36 -20.33
C SER A 172 15.66 -26.47 -18.83
N LYS A 173 14.37 -26.43 -18.45
CA LYS A 173 13.86 -26.31 -17.07
C LYS A 173 14.07 -24.95 -16.41
N ALA A 174 14.70 -23.98 -17.08
CA ALA A 174 14.75 -22.60 -16.60
C ALA A 174 13.34 -21.99 -16.57
N ILE A 175 13.11 -21.03 -15.66
CA ILE A 175 11.85 -20.30 -15.53
C ILE A 175 12.12 -18.84 -15.87
N ILE A 176 11.38 -18.31 -16.84
CA ILE A 176 11.30 -16.87 -17.10
C ILE A 176 10.09 -16.37 -16.32
N SER A 177 10.25 -15.29 -15.57
CA SER A 177 9.18 -14.59 -14.86
C SER A 177 9.00 -13.20 -15.46
N PHE A 178 7.76 -12.77 -15.68
CA PHE A 178 7.46 -11.46 -16.24
C PHE A 178 6.08 -10.96 -15.82
N SER A 179 5.95 -9.65 -15.64
CA SER A 179 4.65 -9.00 -15.42
C SER A 179 3.86 -8.96 -16.73
N TRP A 180 2.64 -9.49 -16.74
CA TRP A 180 1.78 -9.50 -17.93
C TRP A 180 0.73 -8.37 -17.93
N THR A 181 0.73 -7.57 -16.87
CA THR A 181 -0.16 -6.42 -16.67
C THR A 181 0.62 -5.15 -16.31
N VAL A 182 -0.09 -4.02 -16.33
CA VAL A 182 0.32 -2.67 -15.92
C VAL A 182 -0.69 -2.19 -14.88
N ALA A 183 -0.23 -1.76 -13.70
CA ALA A 183 -1.11 -1.21 -12.68
C ALA A 183 -1.27 0.32 -12.80
N TRP A 184 -2.47 0.78 -12.48
CA TRP A 184 -2.89 2.17 -12.48
C TRP A 184 -3.60 2.49 -11.17
N LEU A 185 -3.42 3.70 -10.66
CA LEU A 185 -4.18 4.22 -9.54
C LEU A 185 -5.51 4.83 -10.00
N PRO A 186 -6.50 4.97 -9.11
CA PRO A 186 -7.81 5.55 -9.43
C PRO A 186 -7.78 6.95 -10.03
N ASP A 187 -6.78 7.75 -9.66
CA ASP A 187 -6.52 9.09 -10.18
C ASP A 187 -5.82 9.10 -11.56
N GLY A 188 -5.58 7.93 -12.15
CA GLY A 188 -4.98 7.77 -13.47
C GLY A 188 -3.45 7.69 -13.49
N ARG A 189 -2.76 7.79 -12.33
CA ARG A 189 -1.31 7.59 -12.27
C ARG A 189 -0.94 6.14 -12.63
N GLN A 190 0.06 5.97 -13.49
CA GLN A 190 0.63 4.66 -13.80
C GLN A 190 1.69 4.30 -12.76
N VAL A 191 1.53 3.16 -12.08
CA VAL A 191 2.50 2.69 -11.07
C VAL A 191 3.69 2.02 -11.74
N GLU A 192 3.45 1.20 -12.76
CA GLU A 192 4.50 0.44 -13.42
C GLU A 192 5.57 1.35 -14.04
N GLY A 193 6.82 1.17 -13.62
CA GLY A 193 7.99 1.97 -14.04
C GLY A 193 8.15 3.32 -13.32
N ASN A 194 7.15 3.78 -12.57
CA ASN A 194 7.18 5.08 -11.88
C ASN A 194 7.14 4.97 -10.35
N GLY A 195 6.44 3.95 -9.84
CA GLY A 195 6.08 3.82 -8.44
C GLY A 195 5.01 4.80 -7.99
N VAL A 196 4.66 4.72 -6.71
CA VAL A 196 3.81 5.65 -5.96
C VAL A 196 4.72 6.73 -5.38
N ALA A 197 4.56 7.97 -5.85
CA ALA A 197 5.28 9.11 -5.31
C ALA A 197 4.73 9.52 -3.94
N PRO A 198 5.59 9.86 -2.96
CA PRO A 198 5.13 10.32 -1.66
C PRO A 198 4.59 11.75 -1.73
N ASP A 199 3.50 12.03 -1.02
CA ASP A 199 3.02 13.39 -0.76
C ASP A 199 4.06 14.17 0.06
N ILE A 200 4.71 13.46 1.00
CA ILE A 200 5.74 14.02 1.86
C ILE A 200 7.10 13.40 1.51
N GLN A 201 7.86 14.11 0.68
CA GLN A 201 9.21 13.67 0.32
C GLN A 201 10.22 13.94 1.44
N VAL A 202 10.91 12.88 1.89
CA VAL A 202 11.87 12.94 3.00
C VAL A 202 13.31 12.78 2.52
N ARG A 203 14.07 13.88 2.50
CA ARG A 203 15.49 13.81 2.14
C ARG A 203 16.32 13.13 3.24
N LEU A 204 16.83 11.93 2.95
CA LEU A 204 17.78 11.22 3.83
C LEU A 204 19.18 11.85 3.82
N ARG A 205 19.93 11.73 4.92
CA ARG A 205 21.33 12.17 5.02
C ARG A 205 22.16 11.06 5.66
N ALA A 206 23.42 10.91 5.22
CA ALA A 206 24.33 9.88 5.75
C ALA A 206 24.48 9.92 7.29
N ARG A 207 24.48 11.12 7.88
CA ARG A 207 24.56 11.30 9.34
C ARG A 207 23.37 10.71 10.08
N ASP A 208 22.19 10.67 9.44
CA ASP A 208 20.96 10.19 10.08
C ASP A 208 21.10 8.69 10.35
N PHE A 209 21.61 7.93 9.37
CA PHE A 209 22.00 6.53 9.51
C PHE A 209 23.08 6.32 10.59
N ALA A 210 24.14 7.14 10.59
CA ALA A 210 25.22 7.03 11.57
C ALA A 210 24.74 7.24 13.02
N SER A 211 23.68 8.03 13.20
CA SER A 211 23.05 8.30 14.51
C SER A 211 21.86 7.39 14.84
N GLY A 212 21.52 6.42 13.97
CA GLY A 212 20.34 5.57 14.15
C GLY A 212 19.01 6.32 14.09
N ARG A 213 18.96 7.49 13.44
CA ARG A 213 17.75 8.31 13.35
C ARG A 213 16.92 7.92 12.13
N ASP A 214 15.65 7.60 12.39
CA ASP A 214 14.68 7.36 11.35
C ASP A 214 13.92 8.64 10.98
N ARG A 215 14.43 9.35 9.97
CA ARG A 215 13.83 10.61 9.54
C ARG A 215 12.49 10.47 8.83
N VAL A 216 12.20 9.30 8.26
CA VAL A 216 10.91 9.07 7.60
C VAL A 216 9.84 8.92 8.67
N LEU A 217 10.12 8.14 9.71
CA LEU A 217 9.25 8.03 10.89
C LEU A 217 9.07 9.39 11.60
N GLU A 218 10.16 10.09 11.92
CA GLU A 218 10.10 11.42 12.55
C GLU A 218 9.21 12.39 11.75
N ARG A 219 9.31 12.36 10.41
CA ARG A 219 8.52 13.23 9.55
C ARG A 219 7.05 12.84 9.50
N GLY A 220 6.75 11.55 9.53
CA GLY A 220 5.38 11.03 9.59
C GLY A 220 4.69 11.40 10.90
N ILE A 221 5.39 11.25 12.03
CA ILE A 221 4.91 11.73 13.35
C ILE A 221 4.60 13.22 13.27
N LYS A 222 5.54 14.02 12.76
CA LYS A 222 5.36 15.46 12.63
C LYS A 222 4.16 15.84 11.73
N ALA A 223 3.89 15.07 10.67
CA ALA A 223 2.73 15.29 9.80
C ALA A 223 1.39 15.08 10.54
N LEU A 224 1.34 14.14 11.48
CA LEU A 224 0.19 13.94 12.36
C LEU A 224 0.06 15.06 13.40
N GLU A 225 1.18 15.46 14.03
CA GLU A 225 1.21 16.51 15.05
C GLU A 225 0.79 17.89 14.51
N ASP A 226 1.27 18.24 13.32
CA ASP A 226 1.01 19.55 12.70
C ASP A 226 -0.36 19.60 11.99
N GLY A 227 -1.12 18.49 11.95
CA GLY A 227 -2.38 18.38 11.20
C GLY A 227 -2.21 18.48 9.67
N GLU A 228 -0.97 18.41 9.18
CA GLU A 228 -0.63 18.47 7.77
C GLU A 228 -1.22 17.27 7.02
N ALA A 229 -1.23 16.09 7.64
CA ALA A 229 -1.79 14.89 7.03
C ALA A 229 -3.27 15.10 6.65
N GLN A 230 -4.09 15.63 7.56
CA GLN A 230 -5.49 15.95 7.27
C GLN A 230 -5.63 17.07 6.24
N SER A 231 -4.76 18.08 6.30
CA SER A 231 -4.81 19.23 5.39
C SER A 231 -4.53 18.81 3.94
N LEU A 232 -3.58 17.89 3.73
CA LEU A 232 -3.26 17.34 2.41
C LEU A 232 -4.43 16.57 1.81
N LEU A 233 -5.21 15.86 2.63
CA LEU A 233 -6.40 15.12 2.18
C LEU A 233 -7.59 16.04 1.82
N VAL A 234 -7.66 17.24 2.39
CA VAL A 234 -8.73 18.21 2.06
C VAL A 234 -8.40 18.98 0.78
N ALA A 235 -7.14 19.33 0.56
CA ALA A 235 -6.71 20.11 -0.61
C ALA A 235 -6.95 19.39 -1.94
N THR A 236 -6.88 18.05 -1.96
CA THR A 236 -7.15 17.23 -3.14
C THR A 236 -8.64 17.10 -3.46
N GLY A 237 -9.51 17.18 -2.45
CA GLY A 237 -10.97 17.08 -2.61
C GLY A 237 -11.65 18.35 -3.17
N GLU A 238 -10.99 19.51 -3.15
CA GLU A 238 -11.55 20.78 -3.67
C GLU A 238 -11.29 21.00 -5.18
N GLU A 239 -10.44 20.18 -5.82
CA GLU A 239 -10.15 20.26 -7.26
C GLU A 239 -11.02 19.33 -8.15
N GLY A 240 -12.01 18.64 -7.57
CA GLY A 240 -12.90 17.67 -8.23
C GLY A 240 -14.28 18.17 -8.65
#